data_AF-A0A645IXX4-F1
#
_entry.id   AF-A0A645IXX4-F1
#
_cell.length_a   1.000
_cell.length_b   1.000
_cell.length_c   1.000
_cell.angle_alpha   90.00
_cell.angle_beta   90.00
_cell.angle_gamma   90.00
#
_symmetry.space_group_name_H-M   'P 1'
#
loop_
_entity.id
_entity.type
_entity.pdbx_description
1 polymer ?
#
loop_
_entity_poly.entity_id
_entity_poly.type
_entity_poly.pdbx_seq_one_letter_code
_entity_poly.pdbx_strand_id
1 'polypeptide(L)'
;MKNLTKSVYDSLTEFYAGTFPGGKTMIVDVTTQGVGLPMETSKFENFKQADYDAIYEKLVKGEVEIKTDTDVESADALTTTRTIVTVIQ
;
A
#
# COMPACT_ATOMS: atom_id res chain seq x y z
N MET A 1 5.87 -3.40 0.08
CA MET A 1 7.01 -2.58 0.57
C MET A 1 6.56 -1.13 0.69
N LYS A 2 7.03 -0.41 1.72
CA LYS A 2 6.85 1.04 1.81
C LYS A 2 7.89 1.71 0.92
N ASN A 3 7.49 2.59 0.01
CA ASN A 3 8.39 3.29 -0.90
C ASN A 3 9.04 4.50 -0.22
N LEU A 4 9.78 4.25 0.87
CA LEU A 4 10.37 5.30 1.70
C LEU A 4 11.35 6.16 0.92
N THR A 5 12.04 5.59 -0.07
CA THR A 5 12.96 6.31 -0.95
C THR A 5 12.24 7.46 -1.64
N LYS A 6 11.12 7.20 -2.31
CA LYS A 6 10.33 8.25 -2.95
C LYS A 6 9.85 9.30 -1.94
N SER A 7 9.30 8.86 -0.81
CA SER A 7 8.81 9.77 0.24
C SER A 7 9.89 10.73 0.73
N VAL A 8 11.13 10.25 0.94
CA VAL A 8 12.26 11.08 1.36
C VAL A 8 12.69 12.02 0.24
N TYR A 9 12.78 11.55 -1.00
CA TYR A 9 13.16 12.40 -2.15
C TYR A 9 12.15 13.52 -2.39
N ASP A 10 10.85 13.22 -2.34
CA ASP A 10 9.79 14.22 -2.51
C ASP A 10 9.90 15.28 -1.39
N SER A 11 10.03 14.83 -0.14
CA SER A 11 10.18 15.72 1.03
C SER A 11 11.41 16.63 0.93
N LEU A 12 12.56 16.10 0.52
CA LEU A 12 13.78 16.90 0.33
C LEU A 12 13.62 17.88 -0.84
N THR A 13 12.97 17.47 -1.92
CA THR A 13 12.69 18.33 -3.07
C THR A 13 11.84 19.52 -2.66
N GLU A 14 10.76 19.28 -1.91
CA GLU A 14 9.89 20.34 -1.38
C GLU A 14 10.64 21.26 -0.39
N PHE A 15 11.53 20.71 0.43
CA PHE A 15 12.39 21.49 1.33
C PHE A 15 13.29 22.45 0.59
N TYR A 16 14.04 21.97 -0.40
CA TYR A 16 14.92 22.83 -1.20
C TYR A 16 14.15 23.80 -2.10
N ALA A 17 12.92 23.46 -2.50
CA ALA A 17 12.02 24.36 -3.21
C ALA A 17 11.32 25.39 -2.30
N GLY A 18 11.52 25.33 -0.97
CA GLY A 18 10.87 26.21 0.00
C GLY A 18 9.35 25.99 0.16
N THR A 19 8.85 24.85 -0.30
CA THR A 19 7.42 24.47 -0.29
C THR A 19 7.11 23.35 0.70
N PHE A 20 8.09 22.95 1.51
CA PHE A 20 7.96 21.84 2.46
C PHE A 20 6.78 22.02 3.43
N PRO A 21 5.85 21.05 3.51
CA PRO A 21 4.65 21.12 4.31
C PRO A 21 4.93 20.80 5.79
N GLY A 22 5.77 21.61 6.44
CA GLY A 22 6.12 21.44 7.86
C GLY A 22 4.90 21.42 8.78
N GLY A 23 4.89 20.50 9.75
CA GLY A 23 3.79 20.34 10.71
C GLY A 23 2.53 19.66 10.16
N LYS A 24 2.56 19.15 8.92
CA LYS A 24 1.45 18.39 8.32
C LYS A 24 1.78 16.90 8.24
N THR A 25 0.73 16.08 8.34
CA THR A 25 0.81 14.65 8.03
C THR A 25 0.68 14.46 6.52
N MET A 26 1.61 13.74 5.90
CA MET A 26 1.53 13.35 4.50
C MET A 26 1.00 11.92 4.36
N ILE A 27 0.04 11.72 3.46
CA ILE A 27 -0.49 10.39 3.15
C ILE A 27 0.29 9.84 1.95
N VAL A 28 0.90 8.68 2.15
CA VAL A 28 1.85 8.05 1.22
C VAL A 28 1.27 6.69 0.84
N ASP A 29 0.32 6.71 -0.09
CA ASP A 29 -0.52 5.57 -0.48
C ASP A 29 -0.29 5.16 -1.95
N VAL A 30 -1.17 4.31 -2.51
CA VAL A 30 -1.07 3.88 -3.92
C VAL A 30 -1.24 5.02 -4.93
N THR A 31 -1.97 6.09 -4.58
CA THR A 31 -2.20 7.23 -5.47
C THR A 31 -0.95 8.11 -5.58
N THR A 32 -0.11 8.11 -4.55
CA THR A 32 1.19 8.83 -4.53
C THR A 32 2.39 7.93 -4.75
N GLN A 33 2.20 6.68 -5.17
CA GLN A 33 3.26 5.68 -5.32
C GLN A 33 4.06 5.42 -4.04
N GLY A 34 3.41 5.63 -2.90
CA GLY A 34 3.95 5.47 -1.56
C GLY A 34 4.13 4.03 -1.10
N VAL A 35 3.44 3.10 -1.75
CA VAL A 35 3.55 1.66 -1.54
C VAL A 35 3.72 0.94 -2.87
N GLY A 36 4.41 -0.20 -2.84
CA GLY A 36 4.58 -1.06 -4.00
C GLY A 36 5.27 -2.38 -3.69
N LEU A 37 5.36 -3.26 -4.69
CA LEU A 37 6.13 -4.51 -4.62
C LEU A 37 7.34 -4.44 -5.55
N PRO A 38 8.55 -4.84 -5.07
CA PRO A 38 9.74 -4.85 -5.91
C PRO A 38 9.74 -6.08 -6.81
N MET A 39 8.99 -6.03 -7.91
CA MET A 39 8.77 -7.18 -8.80
C MET A 39 10.07 -7.71 -9.42
N GLU A 40 11.08 -6.87 -9.63
CA GLU A 40 12.39 -7.27 -10.18
C GLU A 40 13.17 -8.20 -9.25
N THR A 41 13.04 -8.02 -7.93
CA THR A 41 13.81 -8.79 -6.92
C THR A 41 12.96 -9.82 -6.18
N SER A 42 11.64 -9.76 -6.38
CA SER A 42 10.71 -10.70 -5.77
C SER A 42 10.84 -12.09 -6.41
N LYS A 43 10.77 -13.14 -5.60
CA LYS A 43 10.94 -14.54 -6.03
C LYS A 43 9.62 -15.23 -6.36
N PHE A 44 8.69 -14.51 -6.99
CA PHE A 44 7.39 -15.09 -7.33
C PHE A 44 7.49 -16.02 -8.54
N GLU A 45 6.99 -17.24 -8.41
CA GLU A 45 6.98 -18.22 -9.51
C GLU A 45 5.86 -17.93 -10.51
N ASN A 46 4.63 -17.75 -10.00
CA ASN A 46 3.43 -17.64 -10.82
C ASN A 46 2.91 -16.20 -10.96
N PHE A 47 3.19 -15.33 -9.99
CA PHE A 47 2.70 -13.96 -9.98
C PHE A 47 3.61 -13.06 -10.83
N LYS A 48 3.05 -12.43 -11.86
CA LYS A 48 3.79 -11.66 -12.86
C LYS A 48 3.56 -10.14 -12.71
N GLN A 49 4.37 -9.35 -13.40
CA GLN A 49 4.24 -7.89 -13.42
C GLN A 49 2.82 -7.45 -13.82
N ALA A 50 2.23 -8.09 -14.83
CA ALA A 50 0.87 -7.78 -15.27
C ALA A 50 -0.20 -8.02 -14.18
N ASP A 51 -0.03 -9.05 -13.34
CA ASP A 51 -0.94 -9.31 -12.23
C ASP A 51 -0.82 -8.21 -11.16
N TYR A 52 0.41 -7.78 -10.88
CA TYR A 52 0.68 -6.66 -9.98
C TYR A 52 0.08 -5.36 -10.50
N ASP A 53 0.32 -5.01 -11.77
CA ASP A 53 -0.17 -3.77 -12.38
C ASP A 53 -1.70 -3.72 -12.35
N ALA A 54 -2.36 -4.85 -12.67
CA ALA A 54 -3.82 -4.95 -12.64
C ALA A 54 -4.38 -4.77 -11.22
N ILE A 55 -3.73 -5.30 -10.19
CA ILE A 55 -4.14 -5.09 -8.79
C ILE A 55 -3.88 -3.64 -8.38
N TYR A 56 -2.72 -3.10 -8.72
CA TYR A 56 -2.34 -1.73 -8.36
C TYR A 56 -3.30 -0.70 -8.95
N GLU A 57 -3.69 -0.87 -10.21
CA GLU A 57 -4.66 0.00 -10.87
C GLU A 57 -6.03 -0.03 -10.17
N LYS A 58 -6.51 -1.20 -9.76
CA LYS A 58 -7.75 -1.33 -9.00
C LYS A 58 -7.69 -0.63 -7.65
N LEU A 59 -6.55 -0.70 -6.97
CA LEU A 59 -6.34 0.02 -5.71
C LEU A 59 -6.33 1.53 -5.93
N VAL A 60 -5.68 2.03 -6.98
CA VAL A 60 -5.68 3.46 -7.33
C VAL A 60 -7.10 3.93 -7.67
N LYS A 61 -7.91 3.11 -8.35
CA LYS A 61 -9.31 3.41 -8.66
C LYS A 61 -10.25 3.28 -7.45
N GLY A 62 -9.78 2.74 -6.33
CA GLY A 62 -10.63 2.47 -5.16
C GLY A 62 -11.66 1.35 -5.39
N GLU A 63 -11.45 0.48 -6.37
CA GLU A 63 -12.35 -0.66 -6.66
C GLU A 63 -12.26 -1.76 -5.60
N VAL A 64 -11.24 -1.71 -4.74
CA VAL A 64 -11.04 -2.64 -3.63
C VAL A 64 -11.04 -1.85 -2.33
N GLU A 65 -11.98 -2.17 -1.46
CA GLU A 65 -12.04 -1.61 -0.11
C GLU A 65 -10.98 -2.27 0.78
N ILE A 66 -10.10 -1.46 1.37
CA ILE A 66 -9.07 -1.92 2.30
C ILE A 66 -9.54 -1.63 3.72
N LYS A 67 -9.76 -2.70 4.49
CA LYS A 67 -10.12 -2.62 5.90
C LYS A 67 -8.89 -2.42 6.79
N THR A 68 -9.07 -1.64 7.84
CA THR A 68 -8.14 -1.33 8.92
C THR A 68 -8.47 -2.15 10.17
N ASP A 69 -7.65 -2.02 11.19
CA ASP A 69 -7.80 -2.66 12.49
C ASP A 69 -9.06 -2.25 13.25
N THR A 70 -9.70 -1.15 12.86
CA THR A 70 -10.95 -0.67 13.48
C THR A 70 -12.22 -1.07 12.72
N ASP A 71 -12.09 -1.63 11.52
CA ASP A 71 -13.24 -1.95 10.67
C ASP A 71 -13.89 -3.30 11.01
N VAL A 72 -13.24 -4.10 11.85
CA VAL A 72 -13.74 -5.38 12.38
C VAL A 72 -13.28 -5.59 13.82
N GLU A 73 -14.11 -6.22 14.64
CA GLU A 73 -13.80 -6.50 16.06
C GLU A 73 -12.70 -7.56 16.23
N SER A 74 -12.56 -8.48 15.26
CA SER A 74 -11.58 -9.56 15.29
C SER A 74 -11.24 -10.05 13.88
N ALA A 75 -10.07 -10.66 13.70
CA ALA A 75 -9.60 -11.09 12.38
C ALA A 75 -10.50 -12.15 11.72
N ASP A 76 -11.16 -13.00 12.51
CA ASP A 76 -12.12 -14.01 12.04
C ASP A 76 -13.45 -13.42 11.55
N ALA A 77 -13.75 -12.16 11.85
CA ALA A 77 -14.89 -11.45 11.28
C ALA A 77 -14.67 -11.02 9.82
N LEU A 78 -13.45 -11.19 9.27
CA LEU A 78 -13.17 -10.93 7.86
C LEU A 78 -13.81 -12.00 6.98
N THR A 79 -14.85 -11.62 6.24
CA THR A 79 -15.45 -12.49 5.23
C THR A 79 -14.49 -12.67 4.06
N THR A 80 -13.92 -13.88 3.92
CA THR A 80 -13.01 -14.24 2.83
C THR A 80 -13.54 -15.45 2.08
N THR A 81 -13.46 -15.44 0.74
CA THR A 81 -14.03 -16.51 -0.09
C THR A 81 -13.07 -17.68 -0.32
N ARG A 82 -11.75 -17.45 -0.20
CA ARG A 82 -10.70 -18.42 -0.55
C ARG A 82 -9.86 -18.90 0.63
N THR A 83 -10.09 -18.35 1.81
CA THR A 83 -9.29 -18.60 3.02
C THR A 83 -10.20 -18.81 4.22
N ILE A 84 -9.71 -19.50 5.23
CA ILE A 84 -10.37 -19.62 6.53
C ILE A 84 -9.46 -18.93 7.54
N VAL A 85 -10.03 -18.05 8.36
CA VAL A 85 -9.29 -17.34 9.41
C VAL A 85 -9.51 -18.06 10.74
N THR A 86 -8.43 -18.40 11.42
CA THR A 86 -8.45 -18.96 12.78
C THR A 86 -7.56 -18.11 13.66
N VAL A 87 -8.15 -17.49 14.68
CA VAL A 87 -7.41 -16.70 15.66
C VAL A 87 -6.81 -17.64 16.70
N ILE A 88 -5.51 -17.51 16.94
CA ILE A 88 -4.79 -18.26 17.98
C ILE A 88 -4.57 -17.28 19.14
N GLN A 89 -4.99 -17.67 20.34
CA GLN A 89 -4.80 -16.91 21.58
C GLN A 89 -3.66 -17.50 22.42
#